data_AF-A0A1I4AVN3-F1
#
_entry.id   AF-A0A1I4AVN3-F1
#
_cell.length_a   1.000
_cell.length_b   1.000
_cell.length_c   1.000
_cell.angle_alpha   90.00
_cell.angle_beta   90.00
_cell.angle_gamma   90.00
#
_symmetry.space_group_name_H-M   'P 1'
#
loop_
_entity.id
_entity.type
_entity.pdbx_description
1 polymer ?
#
loop_
_entity_poly.entity_id
_entity_poly.type
_entity_poly.pdbx_seq_one_letter_code
_entity_poly.pdbx_strand_id
1 'polypeptide(L)' 'MRKSRLSWYKQQRLIELFVGGVTARTAASLVGVNVKTAIGYFQRLRTLIYEHSEHLELLEGEIEADESYFGGSRKGK' A
#
# COMPACT_ATOMS: atom_id res chain seq x y z
N MET A 1 7.61 -8.55 7.07
CA MET A 1 7.52 -7.53 8.15
C MET A 1 8.02 -8.10 9.47
N ARG A 2 9.31 -7.95 9.79
CA ARG A 2 9.84 -8.44 11.08
C ARG A 2 9.31 -7.54 12.21
N LYS A 3 8.49 -8.11 13.11
CA LYS A 3 7.96 -7.50 14.35
C LYS A 3 6.88 -6.41 14.20
N SER A 4 5.80 -6.71 13.48
CA SER A 4 4.57 -5.93 13.66
C SER A 4 4.01 -6.16 15.07
N ARG A 5 3.67 -5.10 15.79
CA ARG A 5 2.93 -5.18 17.08
C ARG A 5 1.45 -5.54 16.88
N LEU A 6 1.00 -5.71 15.62
CA LEU A 6 -0.37 -6.13 15.30
C LEU A 6 -0.51 -7.63 15.46
N SER A 7 -1.66 -8.08 15.98
CA SER A 7 -2.00 -9.50 15.97
C SER A 7 -2.03 -10.05 14.55
N TRP A 8 -1.79 -11.35 14.42
CA TRP A 8 -1.84 -12.05 13.12
C TRP A 8 -3.15 -11.80 12.38
N TYR A 9 -4.29 -11.88 13.08
CA TYR A 9 -5.61 -11.61 12.52
C TYR A 9 -5.72 -10.21 11.89
N LYS A 10 -5.24 -9.17 12.58
CA LYS A 10 -5.26 -7.80 12.05
C LYS A 10 -4.34 -7.63 10.84
N GLN A 11 -3.20 -8.33 10.83
CA GLN A 11 -2.30 -8.33 9.68
C GLN A 11 -2.95 -8.94 8.44
N GLN A 12 -3.54 -10.14 8.58
CA GLN A 12 -4.25 -10.82 7.49
C GLN A 12 -5.37 -9.94 6.94
N ARG A 13 -6.19 -9.37 7.82
CA ARG A 13 -7.29 -8.49 7.38
C ARG A 13 -6.80 -7.23 6.66
N LEU A 14 -5.69 -6.64 7.09
CA LEU A 14 -5.09 -5.50 6.38
C LEU A 14 -4.54 -5.89 5.00
N ILE A 15 -3.98 -7.10 4.85
CA ILE A 15 -3.51 -7.61 3.57
C ILE A 15 -4.70 -7.84 2.61
N GLU A 16 -5.76 -8.49 3.07
CA GLU A 16 -6.98 -8.70 2.27
C GLU A 16 -7.56 -7.38 1.75
N LEU A 17 -7.67 -6.38 2.63
CA LEU A 17 -8.21 -5.07 2.28
C LEU A 17 -7.28 -4.29 1.34
N PHE A 18 -5.96 -4.46 1.49
CA PHE A 18 -4.98 -3.89 0.58
C PHE A 18 -5.12 -4.47 -0.83
N VAL A 19 -5.21 -5.81 -0.95
CA VAL A 19 -5.42 -6.49 -2.23
C VAL A 19 -6.77 -6.11 -2.85
N GLY A 20 -7.81 -5.95 -2.03
CA GLY A 20 -9.14 -5.50 -2.47
C GLY A 20 -9.24 -4.01 -2.82
N GLY A 21 -8.14 -3.26 -2.87
CA GLY A 21 -8.13 -1.84 -3.26
C GLY A 21 -8.80 -0.89 -2.25
N VAL A 22 -9.08 -1.35 -1.03
CA VAL A 22 -9.72 -0.53 -0.01
C VAL A 22 -8.77 0.57 0.44
N THR A 23 -9.26 1.77 0.72
CA THR A 23 -8.39 2.84 1.22
C THR A 23 -7.87 2.52 2.63
N ALA A 24 -6.65 2.95 2.96
CA ALA A 24 -6.07 2.75 4.30
C ALA A 24 -6.94 3.34 5.43
N ARG A 25 -7.69 4.42 5.14
CA ARG A 25 -8.63 5.02 6.10
C ARG A 25 -9.79 4.06 6.40
N THR A 26 -10.44 3.53 5.37
CA THR A 26 -11.54 2.57 5.53
C THR A 26 -11.03 1.28 6.18
N ALA A 27 -9.86 0.80 5.78
CA ALA A 27 -9.25 -0.39 6.36
C ALA A 27 -8.95 -0.22 7.86
N ALA A 28 -8.51 0.96 8.28
CA ALA A 28 -8.28 1.25 9.70
C ALA A 28 -9.55 1.12 10.54
N SER A 29 -10.68 1.65 10.03
CA SER A 29 -11.99 1.53 10.67
C SER A 29 -12.48 0.08 10.72
N LEU A 30 -12.33 -0.67 9.62
CA LEU A 30 -12.77 -2.07 9.53
C LEU A 30 -11.96 -3.02 10.42
N VAL A 31 -10.64 -2.78 10.58
CA VAL A 31 -9.74 -3.65 11.36
C VAL A 31 -9.64 -3.22 12.83
N GLY A 32 -10.11 -2.01 13.16
CA GLY A 32 -9.96 -1.44 14.50
C GLY A 32 -8.50 -1.16 14.83
N VAL A 33 -7.82 -0.40 13.95
CA VAL A 33 -6.45 0.10 14.15
C VAL A 33 -6.40 1.61 13.93
N ASN A 34 -5.34 2.25 14.41
CA ASN A 34 -5.13 3.67 14.10
C ASN A 34 -4.92 3.87 12.59
N VAL A 35 -5.47 4.95 12.03
CA VAL A 35 -5.33 5.28 10.60
C VAL A 35 -3.86 5.37 10.17
N LYS A 36 -2.98 5.96 11.00
CA LYS A 36 -1.53 6.03 10.72
C LYS A 36 -0.91 4.64 10.66
N THR A 37 -1.41 3.69 11.46
CA THR A 37 -0.96 2.30 11.43
C THR A 37 -1.35 1.63 10.11
N ALA A 38 -2.59 1.78 9.64
CA ALA A 38 -3.03 1.23 8.37
C ALA A 38 -2.26 1.84 7.18
N ILE A 39 -2.06 3.17 7.18
CA ILE A 39 -1.25 3.86 6.15
C ILE A 39 0.17 3.31 6.12
N GLY A 40 0.83 3.25 7.28
CA GLY A 40 2.20 2.72 7.38
C GLY A 40 2.30 1.24 7.00
N TYR A 41 1.26 0.45 7.29
CA TYR A 41 1.18 -0.94 6.89
C TYR A 41 1.08 -1.09 5.37
N PHE A 42 0.19 -0.33 4.74
CA PHE A 42 -0.03 -0.36 3.29
C PHE A 42 1.20 0.13 2.52
N GLN A 43 1.88 1.17 3.01
CA GLN A 43 3.12 1.62 2.37
C GLN A 43 4.22 0.55 2.42
N ARG A 44 4.37 -0.14 3.56
CA ARG A 44 5.33 -1.25 3.65
C ARG A 44 4.96 -2.42 2.76
N LEU A 45 3.67 -2.71 2.56
CA LEU A 45 3.25 -3.72 1.58
C LEU A 45 3.67 -3.31 0.16
N ARG A 46 3.49 -2.04 -0.23
CA ARG A 46 3.98 -1.54 -1.54
C ARG A 46 5.49 -1.65 -1.67
N THR A 47 6.24 -1.24 -0.65
CA THR A 47 7.71 -1.38 -0.64
C THR A 47 8.13 -2.83 -0.78
N LEU A 48 7.50 -3.75 -0.06
CA LEU A 48 7.81 -5.19 -0.17
C LEU A 48 7.50 -5.72 -1.57
N ILE A 49 6.37 -5.34 -2.16
CA ILE A 49 6.02 -5.73 -3.54
C ILE A 49 7.06 -5.20 -4.52
N TYR A 50 7.46 -3.93 -4.37
CA TYR A 50 8.50 -3.31 -5.19
C TYR A 50 9.85 -4.02 -5.04
N GLU A 51 10.30 -4.29 -3.81
CA GLU A 51 11.56 -5.00 -3.54
C GLU A 51 11.59 -6.42 -4.11
N HIS A 52 10.42 -7.06 -4.27
CA HIS A 52 10.31 -8.45 -4.76
C HIS A 52 9.74 -8.52 -6.20
N SER A 53 9.55 -7.39 -6.87
CA SER A 53 9.20 -7.38 -8.28
C SER A 53 10.47 -7.44 -9.11
N GLU A 54 10.70 -8.58 -9.76
CA GLU A 54 11.84 -8.86 -10.66
C GLU A 54 11.96 -7.87 -11.84
N HIS A 55 10.94 -7.05 -12.10
CA HIS A 55 10.82 -6.17 -13.26
C HIS A 55 11.29 -4.72 -13.03
N LEU A 56 12.03 -4.46 -11.96
CA LEU A 56 12.54 -3.11 -11.67
C LEU A 56 13.46 -2.57 -12.78
N GLU A 57 14.16 -3.46 -13.49
CA GLU A 57 14.98 -3.13 -14.66
C GLU A 57 14.16 -2.74 -15.90
N LEU A 58 12.86 -3.09 -15.96
CA LEU A 58 11.95 -2.69 -17.05
C LEU A 58 11.30 -1.31 -16.83
N LEU A 59 11.53 -0.69 -15.67
CA LEU A 59 11.02 0.65 -15.35
C LEU A 59 12.00 1.77 -15.75
N GLU A 60 13.13 1.46 -16.38
CA GLU A 60 13.96 2.43 -17.11
C GLU A 60 13.31 2.73 -18.47
N GLY A 61 12.31 3.62 -18.46
CA GLY A 61 11.58 4.06 -19.66
C GLY A 61 10.49 5.07 -19.31
N GLU A 62 9.81 5.62 -20.31
CA GLU A 62 8.58 6.39 -20.08
C GLU A 62 7.54 5.49 -19.44
N ILE A 63 7.19 5.77 -18.18
CA ILE A 63 6.19 4.99 -17.45
C ILE A 63 4.81 5.44 -17.94
N GLU A 64 4.16 4.63 -18.76
CA GLU A 64 2.75 4.82 -19.12
C GLU A 64 1.91 4.61 -17.86
N ALA A 65 1.41 5.71 -17.30
CA ALA A 65 0.48 5.65 -16.20
C ALA A 65 -0.87 5.19 -16.76
N ASP A 66 -1.31 3.99 -16.34
CA ASP A 66 -2.66 3.51 -16.62
C ASP A 66 -3.70 4.58 -16.25
N GLU A 67 -4.76 4.72 -17.04
CA GLU A 67 -5.78 5.77 -16.92
C GLU A 67 -6.53 5.72 -15.57
N SER A 68 -6.34 4.63 -14.81
CA SER A 68 -6.68 4.50 -13.40
C SER A 68 -5.79 5.34 -12.44
N TYR A 69 -4.91 6.20 -12.95
CA TYR A 69 -4.13 7.17 -12.19
C TYR A 69 -5.04 8.17 -11.48
N PHE A 70 -5.37 7.89 -10.22
CA PHE A 70 -6.08 8.81 -9.33
C PHE A 70 -5.17 10.00 -8.96
N GLY A 71 -5.09 10.96 -9.90
CA GLY A 71 -4.60 12.32 -9.80
C GLY A 71 -3.98 12.75 -8.47
N GLY A 72 -2.71 12.39 -8.27
CA GLY A 72 -1.86 13.11 -7.34
C GLY A 72 -1.55 14.47 -7.93
N SER A 73 -2.32 15.50 -7.57
CA SER A 73 -2.00 16.88 -7.96
C SER A 73 -0.59 17.21 -7.46
N ARG A 74 0.39 17.20 -8.37
CA ARG A 74 1.68 17.84 -8.12
C ARG A 74 1.38 19.33 -8.02
N LYS A 75 1.34 19.87 -6.80
CA LYS A 75 1.54 21.32 -6.62
C LYS A 75 2.96 21.62 -7.06
N GLY A 76 3.11 22.00 -8.33
CA GLY A 76 4.34 22.56 -8.85
C GLY A 76 4.60 23.92 -8.22
N LYS A 77 5.68 24.03 -7.44
CA LYS A 77 6.96 24.61 -7.85
C LYS A 77 8.03 24.20 -6.86
#